data_AF-A0A3D8PXU0-F1
#
_entry.id   AF-A0A3D8PXU0-F1
#
_cell.length_a   1.000
_cell.length_b   1.000
_cell.length_c   1.000
_cell.angle_alpha   90.00
_cell.angle_beta   90.00
_cell.angle_gamma   90.00
#
_symmetry.space_group_name_H-M   'P 1'
#
loop_
_entity.id
_entity.type
_entity.pdbx_description
1 polymer ?
#
loop_
_entity_poly.entity_id
_entity_poly.type
_entity_poly.pdbx_seq_one_letter_code
_entity_poly.pdbx_strand_id
1 'polypeptide(L)' 'MRYIMTIFWSVVVSLAIAFVLSSMGGEPFVLSDGLLLAAILAVAAIILGDGILKEEKN' A
#
# COMPACT_ATOMS: atom_id res chain seq x y z
N MET A 1 -9.74 10.61 -8.96
CA MET A 1 -10.24 9.99 -7.72
C MET A 1 -9.65 8.61 -7.48
N ARG A 2 -9.71 7.67 -8.43
CA ARG A 2 -9.15 6.31 -8.28
C ARG A 2 -7.69 6.29 -7.78
N TYR A 3 -6.76 6.95 -8.48
CA TYR A 3 -5.33 6.92 -8.10
C TYR A 3 -5.05 7.57 -6.74
N ILE A 4 -5.68 8.70 -6.44
CA ILE A 4 -5.53 9.38 -5.14
C ILE A 4 -6.04 8.46 -4.02
N MET A 5 -7.16 7.78 -4.22
CA MET A 5 -7.70 6.82 -3.26
C MET A 5 -6.81 5.58 -3.14
N THR A 6 -6.28 5.06 -4.24
CA THR A 6 -5.32 3.93 -4.22
C THR A 6 -4.08 4.29 -3.42
N ILE A 7 -3.51 5.47 -3.63
CA ILE A 7 -2.33 5.94 -2.88
C ILE A 7 -2.68 6.12 -1.40
N PHE A 8 -3.79 6.79 -1.09
CA PHE A 8 -4.24 7.00 0.28
C PHE A 8 -4.41 5.66 1.03
N TRP A 9 -5.13 4.72 0.43
CA TRP A 9 -5.34 3.40 1.02
C TRP A 9 -4.04 2.60 1.13
N SER A 10 -3.14 2.73 0.17
CA SER A 10 -1.83 2.08 0.23
C SER A 10 -1.03 2.57 1.43
N VAL A 11 -1.04 3.88 1.69
CA VAL A 11 -0.39 4.47 2.89
C VAL A 11 -1.02 3.94 4.16
N VAL A 12 -2.35 4.00 4.29
CA VAL A 12 -3.04 3.56 5.51
C VAL A 12 -2.78 2.07 5.80
N VAL A 13 -2.90 1.21 4.79
CA VAL A 13 -2.69 -0.24 4.94
C VAL A 13 -1.23 -0.55 5.26
N SER A 14 -0.27 0.05 4.56
CA SER A 14 1.14 -0.22 4.80
C SER A 14 1.61 0.27 6.17
N LEU A 15 1.09 1.39 6.67
CA LEU A 15 1.36 1.84 8.04
C LEU A 15 0.80 0.87 9.09
N ALA A 16 -0.41 0.35 8.87
CA ALA A 16 -1.00 -0.67 9.75
C ALA A 16 -0.16 -1.96 9.75
N ILE A 17 0.30 -2.41 8.58
CA ILE A 17 1.20 -3.58 8.46
C ILE A 17 2.52 -3.32 9.19
N ALA A 18 3.17 -2.19 8.94
CA ALA A 18 4.45 -1.85 9.57
C ALA A 18 4.32 -1.77 11.10
N PHE A 19 3.21 -1.23 11.61
CA PHE A 19 2.91 -1.21 13.04
C PHE A 19 2.77 -2.62 13.63
N VAL A 20 2.00 -3.50 12.98
CA VAL A 20 1.81 -4.89 13.44
C VAL A 20 3.13 -5.65 13.44
N LEU A 21 3.91 -5.56 12.36
CA LEU A 21 5.19 -6.26 12.24
C LEU A 21 6.21 -5.77 13.28
N SER A 22 6.31 -4.46 13.50
CA SER A 22 7.18 -3.89 14.53
C SER A 22 6.75 -4.38 15.92
N SER A 23 5.44 -4.40 16.18
CA SER A 23 4.86 -4.89 17.44
C SER A 23 5.10 -6.39 17.66
N MET A 24 5.08 -7.21 16.62
CA MET A 24 5.40 -8.64 16.69
C MET A 24 6.90 -8.88 16.90
N GLY A 25 7.75 -8.02 16.36
CA GLY A 25 9.21 -8.08 16.52
C GLY A 25 9.72 -7.50 17.84
N GLY A 26 8.89 -6.75 18.58
CA GLY A 26 9.33 -5.98 19.74
C GLY A 26 10.18 -4.76 19.39
N GLU A 27 10.15 -4.34 18.12
CA GLU A 27 10.94 -3.23 17.58
C GLU A 27 10.14 -1.91 17.59
N PRO A 28 10.80 -0.76 17.69
CA PRO A 28 10.13 0.53 17.60
C PRO A 28 9.57 0.74 16.19
N PHE A 29 8.38 1.35 16.11
CA PHE A 29 7.76 1.68 14.85
C PHE A 29 8.57 2.75 14.09
N VAL A 30 8.92 2.46 12.84
CA VAL A 30 9.64 3.36 11.95
C VAL A 30 8.72 3.81 10.80
N LEU A 31 8.44 5.11 10.73
CA LEU A 31 7.52 5.67 9.74
C LEU A 31 8.03 5.53 8.30
N SER A 32 9.34 5.66 8.07
CA SER A 32 9.94 5.55 6.73
C SER A 32 9.71 4.18 6.10
N ASP A 33 9.74 3.12 6.90
CA ASP A 33 9.60 1.75 6.43
C ASP A 33 8.15 1.50 5.96
N GLY A 34 7.19 2.01 6.72
CA GLY A 34 5.78 1.99 6.33
C GLY A 34 5.49 2.81 5.06
N LEU A 35 6.12 3.97 4.89
CA LEU A 35 5.97 4.79 3.68
C LEU A 35 6.65 4.18 2.45
N LEU A 36 7.81 3.53 2.63
CA LEU A 36 8.47 2.79 1.55
C LEU A 36 7.58 1.62 1.08
N LEU A 37 7.02 0.87 2.03
CA LEU A 37 6.07 -0.20 1.72
C LEU A 37 4.81 0.35 1.02
N ALA A 38 4.30 1.51 1.45
CA ALA A 38 3.16 2.16 0.83
C ALA A 38 3.44 2.54 -0.63
N ALA A 39 4.63 3.05 -0.94
CA ALA A 39 5.02 3.38 -2.30
C ALA A 39 5.04 2.13 -3.20
N ILE A 40 5.62 1.04 -2.72
CA ILE A 40 5.66 -0.25 -3.44
C ILE A 40 4.23 -0.78 -3.67
N LEU A 41 3.40 -0.78 -2.62
CA LEU A 41 2.01 -1.26 -2.68
C LEU A 41 1.17 -0.41 -3.65
N ALA A 42 1.32 0.91 -3.62
CA ALA A 42 0.60 1.82 -4.51
C ALA A 42 0.95 1.55 -5.98
N VAL A 43 2.24 1.40 -6.31
CA VAL A 43 2.67 1.08 -7.67
C VAL A 43 2.11 -0.28 -8.11
N ALA A 44 2.22 -1.30 -7.26
CA ALA A 44 1.68 -2.64 -7.56
C ALA A 44 0.16 -2.60 -7.80
N ALA A 45 -0.59 -1.91 -6.94
CA ALA A 45 -2.05 -1.79 -7.05
C ALA A 45 -2.47 -1.03 -8.31
N ILE A 46 -1.74 0.01 -8.71
CA ILE A 46 -2.00 0.76 -9.95
C ILE A 46 -1.76 -0.14 -11.17
N ILE A 47 -0.63 -0.85 -11.22
CA ILE A 47 -0.31 -1.76 -12.32
C ILE A 47 -1.35 -2.88 -12.42
N LEU A 48 -1.75 -3.46 -11.29
CA LEU A 48 -2.77 -4.50 -11.25
C LEU A 48 -4.13 -3.97 -11.71
N GLY A 49 -4.55 -2.80 -11.22
CA GLY A 49 -5.85 -2.23 -11.53
C GLY A 49 -6.01 -1.73 -12.96
N ASP A 50 -4.94 -1.25 -13.60
CA ASP A 50 -5.00 -0.67 -14.95
C ASP A 50 -4.36 -1.49 -16.05
N GLY A 51 -3.40 -2.34 -15.70
CA GLY A 51 -2.76 -3.24 -16.64
C GLY A 51 -3.48 -4.58 -16.71
N ILE A 52 -3.46 -5.33 -15.60
CA ILE A 52 -3.76 -6.76 -15.60
C ILE A 52 -5.26 -7.04 -15.44
N LEU A 53 -5.93 -6.34 -14.53
CA LEU A 53 -7.32 -6.60 -14.15
C LEU A 53 -8.33 -5.72 -14.89
N LYS A 54 -7.94 -5.16 -16.04
CA LYS A 54 -8.84 -4.28 -16.79
C LYS A 54 -10.03 -5.10 -17.30
N GLU A 55 -11.18 -4.96 -16.65
CA GLU A 55 -12.42 -5.58 -17.13
C GLU A 55 -12.76 -5.01 -18.52
N GLU A 56 -12.95 -5.89 -19.50
CA GLU A 56 -13.60 -5.53 -20.75
C GLU A 56 -15.00 -5.01 -20.39
N LYS A 57 -15.19 -3.72 -20.65
CA LYS A 57 -16.45 -3.04 -20.44
C LYS A 57 -17.44 -3.58 -21.47
N ASN A 58 -18.19 -4.62 -21.10
CA ASN A 58 -19.41 -5.02 -21.82
C ASN A 58 -20.46 -3.91 -21.72
#